data_AF-A0A9W8LNV6-F1
#
_entry.id   AF-A0A9W8LNV6-F1
#
_cell.length_a   1.000
_cell.length_b   1.000
_cell.length_c   1.000
_cell.angle_alpha   90.00
_cell.angle_beta   90.00
_cell.angle_gamma   90.00
#
_symmetry.space_group_name_H-M   'P 1'
#
loop_
_entity.id
_entity.type
_entity.pdbx_description
1 polymer ?
#
loop_
_entity_poly.entity_id
_entity_poly.type
_entity_poly.pdbx_seq_one_letter_code
_entity_poly.pdbx_strand_id
1 'polypeptide(L)'
;MTHSVRVSHKGRIEELAVSETTTLEQLRAEIAQVFGVEPQNQRLLYRGALTDNAATVKSLVPNNAKIVLVGATTQEYNTLQANVERREKGRANYAKYKATSASVYRTPVAKSEFGFGVLDPLLQLPQQHRAMEILRRLANDVGVREVMNKHEYRVGVLRELHPNERTILGYNRNRGQVIALRLRTDDLEGFRDYLGIRQVLMHELAHMVWDKHDDNFHRLNRQHCREVVELDWTRRGRTVGAATNVYEPPTAEQAAEVDGGSLGAGGFVLGGQAPQESLPRDQAYQAWLRRSGKQKQQDN
;
A
#
# COMPACT_ATOMS: atom_id res chain seq x y z
N MET A 1 25.47 66.72 -20.95
CA MET A 1 25.31 66.36 -19.52
C MET A 1 25.10 64.85 -19.46
N THR A 2 25.88 64.12 -18.68
CA THR A 2 25.73 62.65 -18.54
C THR A 2 24.53 62.36 -17.64
N HIS A 3 23.55 61.61 -18.16
CA HIS A 3 22.39 61.14 -17.41
C HIS A 3 22.67 59.71 -16.96
N SER A 4 22.55 59.39 -15.68
CA SER A 4 22.79 58.03 -15.18
C SER A 4 21.52 57.43 -14.59
N VAL A 5 21.39 56.11 -14.73
CA VAL A 5 20.22 55.37 -14.24
C VAL A 5 20.69 54.13 -13.52
N ARG A 6 20.08 53.82 -12.36
CA ARG A 6 20.42 52.63 -11.57
C ARG A 6 19.45 51.50 -11.87
N VAL A 7 19.94 50.40 -12.44
CA VAL A 7 19.14 49.21 -12.73
C VAL A 7 19.34 48.19 -11.63
N SER A 8 18.24 47.75 -11.01
CA SER A 8 18.22 46.77 -9.94
C SER A 8 17.61 45.46 -10.41
N HIS A 9 18.36 44.36 -10.30
CA HIS A 9 17.92 43.00 -10.64
C HIS A 9 18.37 42.04 -9.55
N LYS A 10 17.41 41.32 -8.92
CA LYS A 10 17.68 40.30 -7.88
C LYS A 10 18.69 40.72 -6.80
N GLY A 11 18.61 41.97 -6.35
CA GLY A 11 19.49 42.52 -5.31
C GLY A 11 20.81 43.13 -5.82
N ARG A 12 21.20 42.87 -7.08
CA ARG A 12 22.32 43.56 -7.75
C ARG A 12 21.83 44.91 -8.28
N ILE A 13 22.61 45.97 -8.09
CA ILE A 13 22.33 47.31 -8.61
C ILE A 13 23.53 47.75 -9.43
N GLU A 14 23.32 48.10 -10.69
CA GLU A 14 24.36 48.64 -11.58
C GLU A 14 23.93 50.02 -12.07
N GLU A 15 24.89 50.93 -12.19
CA GLU A 15 24.67 52.26 -12.74
C GLU A 15 25.04 52.29 -14.22
N LEU A 16 24.08 52.60 -15.08
CA LEU A 16 24.26 52.69 -16.53
C LEU A 16 24.29 54.17 -16.94
N ALA A 17 25.29 54.54 -17.72
CA ALA A 17 25.44 55.88 -18.26
C ALA A 17 24.64 56.01 -19.56
N VAL A 18 23.64 56.88 -19.55
CA VAL A 18 22.68 57.07 -20.62
C VAL A 18 22.97 58.40 -21.33
N SER A 19 23.16 58.34 -22.64
CA SER A 19 23.28 59.53 -23.51
C SER A 19 21.91 60.14 -23.83
N GLU A 20 21.85 61.41 -24.26
CA GLU A 20 20.58 62.13 -24.50
C GLU A 20 19.72 61.54 -25.62
N THR A 21 20.30 60.72 -26.49
CA THR A 21 19.64 60.04 -27.61
C THR A 21 19.34 58.57 -27.34
N THR A 22 19.71 58.05 -26.16
CA THR A 22 19.56 56.61 -25.86
C THR A 22 18.09 56.24 -25.75
N THR A 23 17.65 55.31 -26.59
CA THR A 23 16.28 54.78 -26.58
C THR A 23 16.13 53.68 -25.53
N LEU A 24 14.89 53.39 -25.13
CA LEU A 24 14.60 52.29 -24.22
C LEU A 24 15.03 50.93 -24.80
N GLU A 25 14.99 50.76 -26.13
CA GLU A 25 15.50 49.56 -26.82
C GLU A 25 17.02 49.38 -26.64
N GLN A 26 17.79 50.46 -26.77
CA GLN A 26 19.24 50.43 -26.55
C GLN A 26 19.57 50.13 -25.09
N LEU A 27 18.81 50.69 -24.15
CA LEU A 27 18.94 50.37 -22.72
C LEU A 27 18.64 48.89 -22.43
N ARG A 28 17.63 48.31 -23.08
CA ARG A 28 17.32 46.87 -22.96
C ARG A 28 18.46 46.01 -23.50
N ALA A 29 19.08 46.38 -24.62
CA ALA A 29 20.23 45.68 -25.17
C ALA A 29 21.45 45.74 -24.23
N GLU A 30 21.72 46.89 -23.62
CA GLU A 30 22.79 47.06 -22.63
C GLU A 30 22.53 46.25 -21.35
N ILE A 31 21.29 46.26 -20.86
CA ILE A 31 20.85 45.42 -19.73
C ILE A 31 21.01 43.93 -20.05
N ALA A 32 20.79 43.52 -21.31
CA ALA A 32 20.98 42.13 -21.72
C ALA A 32 22.44 41.70 -21.62
N GLN A 33 23.38 42.58 -21.96
CA GLN A 33 24.82 42.31 -21.82
C GLN A 33 25.26 42.27 -20.36
N VAL A 34 24.75 43.18 -19.52
CA VAL A 34 25.20 43.31 -18.11
C VAL A 34 24.56 42.26 -17.19
N PHE A 35 23.27 42.00 -17.35
CA PHE A 35 22.49 41.11 -16.46
C PHE A 35 22.17 39.75 -17.08
N GLY A 36 22.48 39.51 -18.35
CA GLY A 36 22.24 38.23 -19.02
C GLY A 36 20.75 37.89 -19.18
N VAL A 37 19.89 38.92 -19.19
CA VAL A 37 18.44 38.79 -19.40
C VAL A 37 18.12 39.28 -20.81
N GLU A 38 17.63 38.41 -21.68
CA GLU A 38 17.33 38.77 -23.07
C GLU A 38 16.22 39.83 -23.18
N PRO A 39 16.25 40.78 -24.14
CA PRO A 39 15.29 41.90 -24.21
C PRO A 39 13.80 41.51 -24.21
N GLN A 40 13.48 40.31 -24.72
CA GLN A 40 12.12 39.74 -24.72
C GLN A 40 11.63 39.31 -23.32
N ASN A 41 12.56 39.01 -22.41
CA ASN A 41 12.30 38.57 -21.04
C ASN A 41 12.54 39.68 -20.01
N GLN A 42 12.77 40.92 -20.47
CA GLN A 42 12.98 42.07 -19.61
C GLN A 42 11.68 42.84 -19.39
N ARG A 43 11.27 42.96 -18.13
CA ARG A 43 10.24 43.89 -17.71
C ARG A 43 10.87 44.97 -16.84
N LEU A 44 11.02 46.16 -17.40
CA LEU A 44 11.59 47.32 -16.74
C LEU A 44 10.48 48.11 -16.03
N LEU A 45 10.68 48.38 -14.74
CA LEU A 45 9.70 49.06 -13.90
C LEU A 45 10.27 50.36 -13.32
N TYR A 46 9.62 51.47 -13.62
CA TYR A 46 9.83 52.77 -13.00
C TYR A 46 8.50 53.51 -12.94
N ARG A 47 7.91 53.65 -11.73
CA ARG A 47 6.56 54.21 -11.52
C ARG A 47 5.47 53.59 -12.44
N GLY A 48 5.69 52.36 -12.90
CA GLY A 48 4.90 51.72 -13.96
C GLY A 48 5.79 50.84 -14.83
N ALA A 49 5.21 50.10 -15.77
CA ALA A 49 5.96 49.33 -16.74
C ALA A 49 6.40 50.22 -17.91
N LEU A 50 7.69 50.20 -18.23
CA LEU A 50 8.25 50.95 -19.37
C LEU A 50 8.09 50.11 -20.65
N THR A 51 7.09 50.43 -21.46
CA THR A 51 6.71 49.68 -22.67
C THR A 51 7.17 50.32 -23.99
N ASP A 52 7.46 51.63 -23.97
CA ASP A 52 7.65 52.41 -25.20
C ASP A 52 9.12 52.37 -25.66
N ASN A 53 9.43 51.42 -26.55
CA ASN A 53 10.80 51.16 -27.01
C ASN A 53 11.46 52.35 -27.75
N ALA A 54 10.66 53.20 -28.39
CA ALA A 54 11.12 54.36 -29.16
C ALA A 54 11.34 55.63 -28.32
N ALA A 55 10.83 55.65 -27.07
CA ALA A 55 11.00 56.80 -26.19
C ALA A 55 12.44 56.88 -25.65
N THR A 56 12.94 58.10 -25.47
CA THR A 56 14.27 58.32 -24.88
C THR A 56 14.21 58.13 -23.37
N VAL A 57 15.21 57.45 -22.82
CA VAL A 57 15.26 57.11 -21.39
C VAL A 57 15.21 58.37 -20.51
N LYS A 58 15.83 59.47 -20.94
CA LYS A 58 15.82 60.77 -20.26
C LYS A 58 14.41 61.37 -20.10
N SER A 59 13.48 61.06 -21.01
CA SER A 59 12.09 61.54 -20.94
C SER A 59 11.21 60.71 -20.00
N LEU A 60 11.55 59.43 -19.83
CA LEU A 60 10.77 58.47 -19.04
C LEU A 60 11.27 58.34 -17.60
N VAL A 61 12.56 58.56 -17.38
CA VAL A 61 13.25 58.27 -16.13
C VAL A 61 14.11 59.48 -15.73
N PRO A 62 13.92 60.05 -14.53
CA PRO A 62 14.76 61.11 -14.00
C PRO A 62 16.20 60.66 -13.73
N ASN A 63 17.11 61.62 -13.67
CA ASN A 63 18.53 61.34 -13.41
C ASN A 63 18.71 60.63 -12.05
N ASN A 64 19.56 59.61 -12.01
CA ASN A 64 19.86 58.78 -10.84
C ASN A 64 18.65 58.00 -10.26
N ALA A 65 17.58 57.84 -11.05
CA ALA A 65 16.43 57.03 -10.64
C ALA A 65 16.74 55.52 -10.68
N LYS A 66 16.03 54.78 -9.83
CA LYS A 66 16.15 53.33 -9.72
C LYS A 66 15.09 52.64 -10.60
N ILE A 67 15.52 51.94 -11.63
CA ILE A 67 14.70 51.03 -12.44
C ILE A 67 14.81 49.62 -11.85
N VAL A 68 13.68 48.94 -11.69
CA VAL A 68 13.67 47.52 -11.31
C VAL A 68 13.51 46.67 -12.55
N LEU A 69 14.50 45.81 -12.83
CA LEU A 69 14.42 44.78 -13.85
C LEU A 69 13.78 43.54 -13.26
N VAL A 70 12.72 43.07 -13.89
CA VAL A 70 12.08 41.77 -13.61
C VAL A 70 12.27 40.91 -14.85
N GLY A 71 13.03 39.83 -14.72
CA GLY A 71 13.31 38.89 -15.80
C GLY A 71 14.15 37.72 -15.30
N ALA A 72 13.97 36.56 -15.91
CA ALA A 72 14.81 35.39 -15.69
C ALA A 72 15.95 35.38 -16.70
N THR A 73 17.12 34.89 -16.31
CA THR A 73 18.23 34.69 -17.26
C THR A 73 17.89 33.53 -18.20
N THR A 74 18.54 33.48 -19.37
CA THR A 74 18.33 32.38 -20.34
C THR A 74 18.61 31.00 -19.74
N GLN A 75 19.60 30.91 -18.83
CA GLN A 75 19.91 29.67 -18.11
C GLN A 75 18.78 29.27 -17.14
N GLU A 76 18.20 30.23 -16.42
CA GLU A 76 17.06 29.99 -15.54
C GLU A 76 15.81 29.58 -16.33
N TYR A 77 15.58 30.21 -17.49
CA TYR A 77 14.46 29.85 -18.36
C TYR A 77 14.57 28.38 -18.85
N ASN A 78 15.75 27.97 -19.32
CA ASN A 78 15.99 26.60 -19.80
C ASN A 78 15.81 25.56 -18.69
N THR A 79 16.30 25.86 -17.47
CA THR A 79 16.14 24.95 -16.33
C THR A 79 14.69 24.84 -15.88
N LEU A 80 13.93 25.95 -15.89
CA LEU A 80 12.50 25.94 -15.61
C LEU A 80 11.72 25.14 -16.65
N GLN A 81 12.02 25.32 -17.94
CA GLN A 81 11.38 24.59 -19.03
C GLN A 81 11.61 23.09 -18.93
N ALA A 82 12.86 22.65 -18.71
CA ALA A 82 13.18 21.25 -18.50
C ALA A 82 12.45 20.63 -17.28
N ASN A 83 12.28 21.41 -16.20
CA ASN A 83 11.55 20.96 -15.01
C ASN A 83 10.04 20.83 -15.26
N VAL A 84 9.45 21.72 -16.04
CA VAL A 84 8.03 21.63 -16.46
C VAL A 84 7.81 20.38 -17.30
N GLU A 85 8.65 20.15 -18.32
CA GLU A 85 8.56 18.96 -19.17
C GLU A 85 8.69 17.65 -18.38
N ARG A 86 9.63 17.60 -17.41
CA ARG A 86 9.79 16.44 -16.51
C ARG A 86 8.53 16.19 -15.70
N ARG A 87 7.90 17.25 -15.17
CA ARG A 87 6.65 17.15 -14.40
C ARG A 87 5.48 16.69 -15.25
N GLU A 88 5.36 17.17 -16.48
CA GLU A 88 4.32 16.75 -17.42
C GLU A 88 4.48 15.28 -17.83
N LYS A 89 5.70 14.85 -18.17
CA LYS A 89 6.00 13.43 -18.44
C LYS A 89 5.66 12.55 -17.23
N GLY A 90 6.00 12.99 -16.01
CA GLY A 90 5.63 12.30 -14.77
C GLY A 90 4.12 12.17 -14.59
N ARG A 91 3.35 13.25 -14.81
CA ARG A 91 1.88 13.25 -14.74
C ARG A 91 1.26 12.32 -15.78
N ALA A 92 1.73 12.34 -17.02
CA ALA A 92 1.25 11.48 -18.10
C ALA A 92 1.52 10.00 -17.79
N ASN A 93 2.71 9.66 -17.30
CA ASN A 93 3.04 8.30 -16.89
C ASN A 93 2.17 7.83 -15.72
N TYR A 94 1.99 8.67 -14.69
CA TYR A 94 1.12 8.34 -13.56
C TYR A 94 -0.33 8.10 -13.99
N ALA A 95 -0.86 8.90 -14.92
CA ALA A 95 -2.19 8.70 -15.49
C ALA A 95 -2.31 7.36 -16.24
N LYS A 96 -1.28 6.98 -17.02
CA LYS A 96 -1.22 5.66 -17.67
C LYS A 96 -1.21 4.51 -16.66
N TYR A 97 -0.36 4.59 -15.62
CA TYR A 97 -0.30 3.58 -14.55
C TYR A 97 -1.62 3.44 -13.78
N LYS A 98 -2.31 4.56 -13.51
CA LYS A 98 -3.61 4.56 -12.84
C LYS A 98 -4.73 3.96 -13.71
N ALA A 99 -4.67 4.17 -15.03
CA ALA A 99 -5.62 3.58 -15.97
C ALA A 99 -5.41 2.07 -16.15
N THR A 100 -4.16 1.60 -16.20
CA THR A 100 -3.86 0.17 -16.34
C THR A 100 -4.13 -0.61 -15.05
N SER A 101 -3.81 -0.06 -13.88
CA SER A 101 -4.10 -0.71 -12.60
C SER A 101 -5.61 -0.90 -12.38
N ALA A 102 -6.45 0.06 -12.81
CA ALA A 102 -7.91 -0.08 -12.76
C ALA A 102 -8.47 -1.18 -13.70
N SER A 103 -7.73 -1.56 -14.76
CA SER A 103 -8.13 -2.58 -15.72
C SER A 103 -7.81 -4.01 -15.25
N VAL A 104 -6.70 -4.21 -14.55
CA VAL A 104 -6.26 -5.53 -14.03
C VAL A 104 -7.26 -6.12 -13.02
N TYR A 105 -8.03 -5.28 -12.33
CA TYR A 105 -9.08 -5.73 -11.39
C TYR A 105 -10.47 -5.91 -12.03
N ARG A 106 -10.61 -5.77 -13.35
CA ARG A 106 -11.89 -5.85 -14.08
C ARG A 106 -12.01 -7.04 -15.03
N THR A 107 -11.19 -8.07 -14.88
CA THR A 107 -11.57 -9.38 -15.43
C THR A 107 -12.77 -9.87 -14.62
N PRO A 108 -13.94 -10.11 -15.25
CA PRO A 108 -15.03 -10.79 -14.57
C PRO A 108 -14.52 -12.18 -14.22
N VAL A 109 -14.21 -12.37 -12.94
CA VAL A 109 -13.94 -13.68 -12.38
C VAL A 109 -15.24 -14.44 -12.56
N ALA A 110 -15.29 -15.35 -13.53
CA ALA A 110 -16.37 -16.33 -13.62
C ALA A 110 -16.56 -16.89 -12.21
N LYS A 111 -17.79 -16.87 -11.69
CA LYS A 111 -18.09 -17.49 -10.39
C LYS A 111 -17.70 -18.96 -10.55
N SER A 112 -16.55 -19.33 -9.99
CA SER A 112 -16.12 -20.72 -10.00
C SER A 112 -17.18 -21.52 -9.24
N GLU A 113 -17.55 -22.67 -9.79
CA GLU A 113 -18.39 -23.65 -9.09
C GLU A 113 -17.67 -24.21 -7.86
N PHE A 114 -16.34 -24.08 -7.84
CA PHE A 114 -15.42 -24.54 -6.82
C PHE A 114 -15.00 -23.38 -5.92
N GLY A 115 -15.04 -23.61 -4.61
CA GLY A 115 -14.88 -22.56 -3.60
C GLY A 115 -15.70 -22.80 -2.34
N PHE A 116 -15.84 -21.76 -1.53
CA PHE A 116 -16.61 -21.78 -0.28
C PHE A 116 -18.00 -21.18 -0.50
N GLY A 117 -19.03 -21.86 0.01
CA GLY A 117 -20.42 -21.39 -0.07
C GLY A 117 -20.73 -20.30 0.95
N VAL A 118 -20.84 -20.67 2.22
CA VAL A 118 -21.17 -19.77 3.34
C VAL A 118 -19.96 -19.60 4.25
N LEU A 119 -19.70 -18.36 4.68
CA LEU A 119 -18.70 -18.05 5.69
C LEU A 119 -19.41 -17.80 7.02
N ASP A 120 -19.03 -18.54 8.06
CA ASP A 120 -19.75 -18.56 9.34
C ASP A 120 -18.80 -18.28 10.53
N PRO A 121 -18.62 -17.00 10.92
CA PRO A 121 -17.87 -16.64 12.12
C PRO A 121 -18.70 -16.91 13.40
N LEU A 122 -18.05 -17.09 14.54
CA LEU A 122 -18.76 -17.29 15.81
C LEU A 122 -19.28 -15.96 16.36
N LEU A 123 -20.59 -15.73 16.18
CA LEU A 123 -21.31 -14.52 16.58
C LEU A 123 -21.38 -14.27 18.10
N GLN A 124 -20.86 -15.16 18.93
CA GLN A 124 -20.86 -15.01 20.38
C GLN A 124 -19.50 -14.53 20.92
N LEU A 125 -18.46 -14.51 20.09
CA LEU A 125 -17.09 -14.16 20.49
C LEU A 125 -16.77 -12.70 20.15
N PRO A 126 -15.75 -12.08 20.78
CA PRO A 126 -15.38 -10.68 20.50
C PRO A 126 -14.70 -10.55 19.13
N GLN A 127 -14.58 -9.34 18.59
CA GLN A 127 -13.88 -9.09 17.31
C GLN A 127 -14.38 -9.95 16.12
N GLN A 128 -15.71 -10.16 16.02
CA GLN A 128 -16.34 -10.99 14.98
C GLN A 128 -16.02 -10.51 13.55
N HIS A 129 -15.94 -9.19 13.38
CA HIS A 129 -15.56 -8.57 12.12
C HIS A 129 -14.18 -9.07 11.63
N ARG A 130 -13.24 -9.26 12.56
CA ARG A 130 -11.87 -9.71 12.25
C ARG A 130 -11.84 -11.21 11.93
N ALA A 131 -12.62 -12.02 12.64
CA ALA A 131 -12.81 -13.43 12.28
C ALA A 131 -13.42 -13.56 10.87
N MET A 132 -14.45 -12.76 10.58
CA MET A 132 -15.07 -12.71 9.25
C MET A 132 -14.09 -12.23 8.18
N GLU A 133 -13.24 -11.26 8.48
CA GLU A 133 -12.20 -10.78 7.57
C GLU A 133 -11.18 -11.89 7.24
N ILE A 134 -10.75 -12.67 8.24
CA ILE A 134 -9.85 -13.80 8.01
C ILE A 134 -10.53 -14.87 7.14
N LEU A 135 -11.78 -15.24 7.42
CA LEU A 135 -12.54 -16.20 6.61
C LEU A 135 -12.71 -15.70 5.17
N ARG A 136 -13.07 -14.42 4.99
CA ARG A 136 -13.17 -13.79 3.66
C ARG A 136 -11.82 -13.76 2.96
N ARG A 137 -10.73 -13.52 3.69
CA ARG A 137 -9.38 -13.51 3.14
C ARG A 137 -8.99 -14.89 2.64
N LEU A 138 -9.25 -15.94 3.41
CA LEU A 138 -9.02 -17.34 2.97
C LEU A 138 -9.85 -17.68 1.73
N ALA A 139 -11.15 -17.32 1.74
CA ALA A 139 -12.04 -17.62 0.64
C ALA A 139 -11.67 -16.88 -0.66
N ASN A 140 -11.04 -15.70 -0.55
CA ASN A 140 -10.59 -14.90 -1.68
C ASN A 140 -9.09 -15.03 -1.98
N ASP A 141 -8.35 -15.86 -1.23
CA ASP A 141 -6.93 -16.09 -1.46
C ASP A 141 -6.74 -16.77 -2.83
N VAL A 142 -5.95 -16.14 -3.68
CA VAL A 142 -5.76 -16.59 -5.07
C VAL A 142 -5.20 -18.01 -5.10
N GLY A 143 -4.19 -18.31 -4.27
CA GLY A 143 -3.62 -19.65 -4.20
C GLY A 143 -4.65 -20.69 -3.76
N VAL A 144 -5.45 -20.37 -2.73
CA VAL A 144 -6.51 -21.28 -2.24
C VAL A 144 -7.55 -21.53 -3.32
N ARG A 145 -8.02 -20.48 -3.99
CA ARG A 145 -9.03 -20.59 -5.05
C ARG A 145 -8.53 -21.42 -6.22
N GLU A 146 -7.28 -21.25 -6.63
CA GLU A 146 -6.69 -22.05 -7.71
C GLU A 146 -6.49 -23.52 -7.31
N VAL A 147 -6.10 -23.80 -6.06
CA VAL A 147 -6.08 -25.19 -5.54
C VAL A 147 -7.49 -25.79 -5.57
N MET A 148 -8.50 -25.07 -5.10
CA MET A 148 -9.88 -25.56 -5.12
C MET A 148 -10.40 -25.79 -6.53
N ASN A 149 -10.06 -24.92 -7.49
CA ASN A 149 -10.40 -25.12 -8.90
C ASN A 149 -9.70 -26.35 -9.48
N LYS A 150 -8.40 -26.50 -9.23
CA LYS A 150 -7.58 -27.59 -9.78
C LYS A 150 -8.05 -28.96 -9.32
N HIS A 151 -8.49 -29.07 -8.07
CA HIS A 151 -8.98 -30.32 -7.48
C HIS A 151 -10.51 -30.41 -7.43
N GLU A 152 -11.22 -29.47 -8.06
CA GLU A 152 -12.68 -29.43 -8.15
C GLU A 152 -13.38 -29.47 -6.77
N TYR A 153 -12.76 -28.83 -5.77
CA TYR A 153 -13.28 -28.82 -4.41
C TYR A 153 -14.38 -27.79 -4.22
N ARG A 154 -15.50 -28.25 -3.67
CA ARG A 154 -16.62 -27.42 -3.24
C ARG A 154 -16.86 -27.60 -1.76
N VAL A 155 -16.75 -26.51 -1.01
CA VAL A 155 -16.98 -26.50 0.44
C VAL A 155 -18.26 -25.73 0.74
N GLY A 156 -19.21 -26.38 1.39
CA GLY A 156 -20.51 -25.79 1.73
C GLY A 156 -20.38 -24.63 2.70
N VAL A 157 -19.75 -24.88 3.85
CA VAL A 157 -19.57 -23.87 4.90
C VAL A 157 -18.12 -23.83 5.37
N LEU A 158 -17.51 -22.64 5.38
CA LEU A 158 -16.25 -22.38 6.07
C LEU A 158 -16.55 -21.64 7.38
N ARG A 159 -16.34 -22.32 8.51
CA ARG A 159 -16.74 -21.87 9.84
C ARG A 159 -15.55 -21.61 10.75
N GLU A 160 -15.71 -20.68 11.69
CA GLU A 160 -14.79 -20.55 12.81
C GLU A 160 -15.02 -21.67 13.86
N LEU A 161 -13.96 -22.41 14.20
CA LEU A 161 -13.99 -23.46 15.21
C LEU A 161 -14.12 -22.86 16.62
N HIS A 162 -15.01 -23.44 17.43
CA HIS A 162 -15.21 -22.99 18.80
C HIS A 162 -13.98 -23.28 19.67
N PRO A 163 -13.49 -22.32 20.47
CA PRO A 163 -12.27 -22.51 21.27
C PRO A 163 -12.32 -23.66 22.28
N ASN A 164 -13.54 -24.08 22.67
CA ASN A 164 -13.76 -25.24 23.54
C ASN A 164 -13.24 -26.56 22.94
N GLU A 165 -13.05 -26.64 21.63
CA GLU A 165 -12.52 -27.82 20.94
C GLU A 165 -10.99 -27.86 21.04
N ARG A 166 -10.48 -28.18 22.24
CA ARG A 166 -9.11 -27.89 22.72
C ARG A 166 -7.97 -28.52 21.94
N THR A 167 -8.19 -29.70 21.37
CA THR A 167 -7.14 -30.54 20.78
C THR A 167 -6.91 -30.25 19.30
N ILE A 168 -7.93 -29.73 18.61
CA ILE A 168 -7.89 -29.61 17.15
C ILE A 168 -7.75 -28.15 16.67
N LEU A 169 -7.07 -28.01 15.53
CA LEU A 169 -6.89 -26.74 14.83
C LEU A 169 -7.89 -26.55 13.68
N GLY A 170 -8.48 -27.64 13.21
CA GLY A 170 -9.53 -27.66 12.23
C GLY A 170 -10.21 -29.03 12.19
N TYR A 171 -11.30 -29.11 11.43
CA TYR A 171 -11.85 -30.39 10.98
C TYR A 171 -12.60 -30.22 9.67
N ASN A 172 -12.66 -31.30 8.90
CA ASN A 172 -13.52 -31.44 7.74
C ASN A 172 -14.65 -32.43 8.03
N ARG A 173 -15.90 -31.98 7.91
CA ARG A 173 -17.09 -32.82 8.06
C ARG A 173 -17.69 -33.14 6.70
N ASN A 174 -17.93 -34.43 6.47
CA ASN A 174 -18.61 -34.96 5.28
C ASN A 174 -17.96 -34.47 3.97
N ARG A 175 -16.62 -34.53 3.89
CA ARG A 175 -15.86 -34.20 2.68
C ARG A 175 -16.29 -32.86 2.07
N GLY A 176 -16.24 -31.82 2.91
CA GLY A 176 -16.44 -30.43 2.50
C GLY A 176 -17.83 -29.89 2.73
N GLN A 177 -18.73 -30.64 3.37
CA GLN A 177 -19.99 -30.03 3.80
C GLN A 177 -19.73 -28.85 4.75
N VAL A 178 -18.84 -29.07 5.74
CA VAL A 178 -18.39 -28.04 6.67
C VAL A 178 -16.90 -28.22 6.92
N ILE A 179 -16.12 -27.16 6.73
CA ILE A 179 -14.76 -27.07 7.22
C ILE A 179 -14.74 -26.02 8.33
N ALA A 180 -14.27 -26.40 9.52
CA ALA A 180 -14.11 -25.49 10.64
C ALA A 180 -12.62 -25.25 10.91
N LEU A 181 -12.22 -24.00 11.14
CA LEU A 181 -10.82 -23.63 11.41
C LEU A 181 -10.70 -22.83 12.71
N ARG A 182 -9.68 -23.12 13.50
CA ARG A 182 -9.31 -22.34 14.68
C ARG A 182 -8.64 -21.04 14.24
N LEU A 183 -9.36 -19.93 14.39
CA LEU A 183 -8.85 -18.61 14.04
C LEU A 183 -8.15 -17.92 15.22
N ARG A 184 -8.57 -18.23 16.45
CA ARG A 184 -8.14 -17.53 17.67
C ARG A 184 -6.96 -18.19 18.35
N THR A 185 -6.19 -17.36 19.05
CA THR A 185 -5.25 -17.81 20.06
C THR A 185 -6.00 -18.29 21.30
N ASP A 186 -5.24 -18.91 22.20
CA ASP A 186 -5.77 -19.64 23.33
C ASP A 186 -6.31 -18.74 24.45
N ASP A 187 -5.85 -17.50 24.48
CA ASP A 187 -6.31 -16.40 25.33
C ASP A 187 -7.63 -15.76 24.82
N LEU A 188 -8.08 -16.09 23.61
CA LEU A 188 -9.25 -15.52 22.92
C LEU A 188 -9.19 -14.02 22.62
N GLU A 189 -8.10 -13.37 23.00
CA GLU A 189 -7.86 -11.95 22.79
C GLU A 189 -7.18 -11.71 21.43
N GLY A 190 -6.41 -12.69 20.95
CA GLY A 190 -5.68 -12.65 19.68
C GLY A 190 -6.19 -13.61 18.59
N PHE A 191 -5.55 -13.50 17.42
CA PHE A 191 -5.76 -14.34 16.25
C PHE A 191 -4.45 -15.03 15.87
N ARG A 192 -4.57 -16.24 15.33
CA ARG A 192 -3.44 -17.00 14.79
C ARG A 192 -2.91 -16.34 13.53
N ASP A 193 -1.64 -16.61 13.24
CA ASP A 193 -1.03 -16.20 11.99
C ASP A 193 -1.81 -16.74 10.79
N TYR A 194 -1.97 -15.90 9.77
CA TYR A 194 -2.73 -16.22 8.56
C TYR A 194 -2.12 -17.41 7.82
N LEU A 195 -0.79 -17.53 7.80
CA LEU A 195 -0.10 -18.59 7.08
C LEU A 195 -0.34 -19.97 7.70
N GLY A 196 -0.31 -20.05 9.02
CA GLY A 196 -0.66 -21.24 9.79
C GLY A 196 -2.13 -21.61 9.63
N ILE A 197 -3.04 -20.64 9.64
CA ILE A 197 -4.47 -20.91 9.35
C ILE A 197 -4.63 -21.46 7.92
N ARG A 198 -3.92 -20.90 6.94
CA ARG A 198 -3.96 -21.37 5.55
C ARG A 198 -3.37 -22.78 5.41
N GLN A 199 -2.33 -23.12 6.16
CA GLN A 199 -1.78 -24.47 6.21
C GLN A 199 -2.79 -25.49 6.76
N VAL A 200 -3.48 -25.14 7.86
CA VAL A 200 -4.55 -25.98 8.40
C VAL A 200 -5.68 -26.14 7.38
N LEU A 201 -6.05 -25.09 6.66
CA LEU A 201 -7.05 -25.21 5.58
C LEU A 201 -6.61 -26.20 4.49
N MET A 202 -5.34 -26.22 4.08
CA MET A 202 -4.85 -27.20 3.09
C MET A 202 -4.93 -28.64 3.62
N HIS A 203 -4.65 -28.83 4.92
CA HIS A 203 -4.84 -30.10 5.61
C HIS A 203 -6.31 -30.54 5.58
N GLU A 204 -7.24 -29.64 5.95
CA GLU A 204 -8.67 -29.97 5.91
C GLU A 204 -9.18 -30.24 4.49
N LEU A 205 -8.64 -29.57 3.47
CA LEU A 205 -8.95 -29.88 2.07
C LEU A 205 -8.42 -31.25 1.64
N ALA A 206 -7.29 -31.73 2.18
CA ALA A 206 -6.84 -33.10 1.92
C ALA A 206 -7.82 -34.15 2.47
N HIS A 207 -8.51 -33.84 3.58
CA HIS A 207 -9.59 -34.66 4.12
C HIS A 207 -10.85 -34.74 3.24
N MET A 208 -10.93 -33.98 2.15
CA MET A 208 -11.94 -34.20 1.11
C MET A 208 -11.77 -35.57 0.43
N VAL A 209 -10.53 -36.06 0.36
CA VAL A 209 -10.13 -37.28 -0.37
C VAL A 209 -9.75 -38.40 0.59
N TRP A 210 -8.93 -38.11 1.61
CA TRP A 210 -8.40 -39.12 2.52
C TRP A 210 -8.78 -38.83 3.97
N ASP A 211 -9.52 -39.72 4.62
CA ASP A 211 -9.98 -39.51 5.99
C ASP A 211 -8.87 -39.77 7.03
N LYS A 212 -8.04 -40.80 6.80
CA LYS A 212 -6.95 -41.20 7.71
C LYS A 212 -5.65 -40.48 7.34
N HIS A 213 -4.84 -40.15 8.34
CA HIS A 213 -3.49 -39.61 8.18
C HIS A 213 -2.49 -40.69 7.75
N ASP A 214 -2.69 -41.25 6.56
CA ASP A 214 -1.76 -42.19 5.93
C ASP A 214 -0.79 -41.47 4.97
N ASP A 215 0.12 -42.22 4.35
CA ASP A 215 1.09 -41.67 3.38
C ASP A 215 0.42 -40.95 2.21
N ASN A 216 -0.78 -41.39 1.80
CA ASN A 216 -1.53 -40.77 0.71
C ASN A 216 -2.05 -39.40 1.15
N PHE A 217 -2.60 -39.31 2.36
CA PHE A 217 -3.02 -38.06 2.96
C PHE A 217 -1.84 -37.08 3.07
N HIS A 218 -0.72 -37.49 3.67
CA HIS A 218 0.42 -36.59 3.84
C HIS A 218 1.01 -36.13 2.50
N ARG A 219 1.02 -37.01 1.48
CA ARG A 219 1.43 -36.65 0.12
C ARG A 219 0.49 -35.61 -0.48
N LEU A 220 -0.83 -35.77 -0.34
CA LEU A 220 -1.82 -34.83 -0.85
C LEU A 220 -1.76 -33.48 -0.10
N ASN A 221 -1.62 -33.49 1.22
CA ASN A 221 -1.49 -32.27 2.02
C ASN A 221 -0.24 -31.45 1.62
N ARG A 222 0.90 -32.11 1.42
CA ARG A 222 2.11 -31.46 0.90
C ARG A 222 1.91 -30.90 -0.51
N GLN A 223 1.21 -31.64 -1.36
CA GLN A 223 0.86 -31.16 -2.70
C GLN A 223 0.03 -29.88 -2.62
N HIS A 224 -1.05 -29.85 -1.82
CA HIS A 224 -1.88 -28.66 -1.62
C HIS A 224 -1.08 -27.47 -1.08
N CYS A 225 -0.23 -27.69 -0.08
CA CYS A 225 0.63 -26.65 0.48
C CYS A 225 1.65 -26.09 -0.53
N ARG A 226 2.15 -26.91 -1.45
CA ARG A 226 3.03 -26.46 -2.53
C ARG A 226 2.25 -25.68 -3.58
N GLU A 227 1.10 -26.21 -4.00
CA GLU A 227 0.26 -25.61 -5.04
C GLU A 227 -0.32 -24.26 -4.62
N VAL A 228 -0.69 -24.08 -3.35
CA VAL A 228 -1.20 -22.78 -2.85
C VAL A 228 -0.17 -21.66 -2.97
N VAL A 229 1.13 -21.99 -2.97
CA VAL A 229 2.21 -21.02 -3.22
C VAL A 229 2.45 -20.85 -4.71
N GLU A 230 2.59 -21.95 -5.44
CA GLU A 230 2.93 -21.92 -6.87
C GLU A 230 1.84 -21.26 -7.71
N LEU A 231 0.56 -21.51 -7.40
CA LEU A 231 -0.58 -21.01 -8.15
C LEU A 231 -0.96 -19.56 -7.79
N ASP A 232 -0.38 -18.99 -6.73
CA ASP A 232 -0.57 -17.58 -6.39
C ASP A 232 0.22 -16.69 -7.36
N TRP A 233 -0.39 -16.41 -8.52
CA TRP A 233 0.19 -15.56 -9.56
C TRP A 233 0.40 -14.11 -9.11
N THR A 234 -0.31 -13.65 -8.08
CA THR A 234 -0.14 -12.28 -7.56
C THR A 234 1.23 -12.07 -6.92
N ARG A 235 1.89 -13.16 -6.51
CA ARG A 235 3.23 -13.15 -5.90
C ARG A 235 4.34 -13.47 -6.90
N ARG A 236 4.04 -13.73 -8.17
CA ARG A 236 5.04 -14.05 -9.22
C ARG A 236 5.81 -12.83 -9.76
N GLY A 237 5.86 -11.72 -9.02
CA GLY A 237 6.64 -10.51 -9.33
C GLY A 237 7.72 -10.25 -8.28
N ARG A 238 8.93 -9.86 -8.71
CA ARG A 238 10.04 -9.51 -7.82
C ARG A 238 9.74 -8.17 -7.12
N THR A 239 9.11 -8.22 -5.95
CA THR A 239 8.94 -7.04 -5.08
C THR A 239 10.27 -6.73 -4.42
N VAL A 240 11.03 -5.79 -4.98
CA VAL A 240 12.28 -5.31 -4.35
C VAL A 240 11.88 -4.38 -3.20
N GLY A 241 12.04 -4.83 -1.95
CA GLY A 241 11.97 -3.95 -0.77
C GLY A 241 10.82 -4.13 0.22
N ALA A 242 10.01 -5.19 0.12
CA ALA A 242 9.03 -5.51 1.16
C ALA A 242 9.45 -6.78 1.90
N ALA A 243 9.75 -6.68 3.19
CA ALA A 243 9.82 -7.82 4.11
C ALA A 243 8.40 -8.38 4.29
N THR A 244 7.86 -9.02 3.25
CA THR A 244 6.60 -9.74 3.31
C THR A 244 6.86 -11.14 3.84
N ASN A 245 6.10 -11.57 4.86
CA ASN A 245 6.05 -12.96 5.32
C ASN A 245 5.64 -13.86 4.15
N VAL A 246 6.65 -14.44 3.48
CA VAL A 246 6.46 -15.43 2.42
C VAL A 246 6.08 -16.74 3.09
N TYR A 247 5.00 -17.36 2.61
CA TYR A 247 4.64 -18.70 3.08
C TYR A 247 5.60 -19.71 2.48
N GLU A 248 6.31 -20.41 3.35
CA GLU A 248 7.14 -21.53 2.96
C GLU A 248 6.36 -22.82 3.21
N PRO A 249 6.17 -23.67 2.19
CA PRO A 249 5.46 -24.93 2.37
C PRO A 249 6.24 -25.84 3.34
N PRO A 250 5.55 -26.59 4.22
CA PRO A 250 6.21 -27.44 5.21
C PRO A 250 7.01 -28.57 4.57
N THR A 251 8.14 -28.93 5.17
CA THR A 251 8.93 -30.11 4.78
C THR A 251 8.19 -31.42 5.12
N ALA A 252 8.71 -32.56 4.64
CA ALA A 252 8.11 -33.86 4.90
C ALA A 252 7.98 -34.19 6.40
N GLU A 253 8.95 -33.76 7.20
CA GLU A 253 8.98 -33.92 8.66
C GLU A 253 7.94 -33.01 9.33
N GLN A 254 7.90 -31.73 8.95
CA GLN A 254 6.95 -30.74 9.51
C GLN A 254 5.49 -31.07 9.16
N ALA A 255 5.23 -31.69 8.00
CA ALA A 255 3.89 -32.09 7.58
C ALA A 255 3.35 -33.31 8.36
N ALA A 256 4.23 -34.09 9.01
CA ALA A 256 3.86 -35.19 9.90
C ALA A 256 3.61 -34.69 11.34
N GLU A 257 4.22 -33.57 11.74
CA GLU A 257 4.07 -32.95 13.08
C GLU A 257 2.80 -32.10 13.23
N VAL A 258 2.03 -31.86 12.16
CA VAL A 258 0.75 -31.13 12.21
C VAL A 258 -0.39 -31.98 12.81
N ASP A 259 -0.04 -33.12 13.42
CA ASP A 259 -0.94 -33.92 14.22
C ASP A 259 -1.43 -33.10 15.43
N GLY A 260 -2.74 -33.08 15.64
CA GLY A 260 -3.50 -32.19 16.53
C GLY A 260 -3.04 -32.11 18.00
N GLY A 261 -1.88 -31.49 18.26
CA GLY A 261 -1.36 -31.30 19.60
C GLY A 261 0.07 -30.74 19.74
N SER A 262 0.92 -30.77 18.71
CA SER A 262 2.35 -30.39 18.87
C SER A 262 2.84 -29.30 17.91
N LEU A 263 2.04 -28.26 17.67
CA LEU A 263 2.62 -26.96 17.33
C LEU A 263 3.04 -26.29 18.64
N GLY A 264 4.34 -26.40 18.97
CA GLY A 264 4.96 -25.62 20.03
C GLY A 264 4.52 -24.16 19.88
N ALA A 265 3.86 -23.64 20.91
CA ALA A 265 3.25 -22.32 20.94
C ALA A 265 4.34 -21.22 20.93
N GLY A 266 4.93 -20.98 19.77
CA GLY A 266 5.75 -19.80 19.47
C GLY A 266 4.92 -18.72 18.79
N GLY A 267 3.78 -18.34 19.38
CA GLY A 267 2.98 -17.22 18.88
C GLY A 267 3.72 -15.91 19.17
N PHE A 268 4.49 -15.39 18.20
CA PHE A 268 5.07 -14.05 18.30
C PHE A 268 3.95 -13.01 18.26
N VAL A 269 3.64 -12.43 19.41
CA VAL A 269 2.76 -11.26 19.54
C VAL A 269 3.57 -10.02 19.12
N LEU A 270 3.23 -9.43 17.97
CA LEU A 270 3.77 -8.14 17.57
C LEU A 270 2.95 -7.02 18.23
N GLY A 271 3.52 -6.44 19.29
CA GLY A 271 3.07 -5.21 19.94
C GLY A 271 2.39 -5.40 21.29
N GLY A 272 3.16 -5.30 22.39
CA GLY A 272 2.65 -4.83 23.70
C GLY A 272 2.88 -5.73 24.92
N GLN A 273 3.77 -5.25 25.81
CA GLN A 273 4.08 -5.60 27.22
C GLN A 273 4.53 -7.04 27.60
N ALA A 274 5.48 -7.07 28.55
CA ALA A 274 6.15 -8.26 29.11
C ALA A 274 5.16 -9.32 29.67
N PRO A 275 5.60 -10.59 29.78
CA PRO A 275 4.73 -11.70 30.13
C PRO A 275 4.22 -11.52 31.57
N GLN A 276 2.92 -11.25 31.74
CA GLN A 276 2.24 -11.73 32.94
C GLN A 276 2.04 -13.24 32.76
N GLU A 277 2.31 -13.99 33.82
CA GLU A 277 2.09 -15.44 33.88
C GLU A 277 0.76 -15.78 33.21
N SER A 278 0.84 -16.59 32.15
CA SER A 278 -0.32 -17.00 31.38
C SER A 278 -1.26 -17.77 32.29
N LEU A 279 -2.45 -17.20 32.51
CA LEU A 279 -3.52 -17.92 33.17
C LEU A 279 -3.74 -19.26 32.46
N PRO A 280 -3.93 -20.38 33.18
CA PRO A 280 -4.28 -21.65 32.58
C PRO A 280 -5.43 -21.44 31.58
N ARG A 281 -5.30 -22.03 30.38
CA ARG A 281 -6.14 -21.81 29.18
C ARG A 281 -7.66 -21.87 29.43
N ASP A 282 -8.09 -22.63 30.44
CA ASP A 282 -9.48 -22.73 30.91
C ASP A 282 -9.95 -21.51 31.69
N GLN A 283 -9.07 -20.94 32.50
CA GLN A 283 -9.33 -19.72 33.25
C GLN A 283 -9.44 -18.52 32.31
N ALA A 284 -8.72 -18.48 31.18
CA ALA A 284 -8.86 -17.40 30.19
C ALA A 284 -10.27 -17.37 29.57
N TYR A 285 -10.81 -18.54 29.16
CA TYR A 285 -12.18 -18.63 28.64
C TYR A 285 -13.22 -18.32 29.72
N GLN A 286 -13.07 -18.89 30.92
CA GLN A 286 -13.99 -18.61 32.03
C GLN A 286 -13.92 -17.15 32.48
N ALA A 287 -12.75 -16.54 32.48
CA ALA A 287 -12.57 -15.11 32.73
C ALA A 287 -13.21 -14.25 31.63
N TRP A 288 -13.11 -14.66 30.37
CA TRP A 288 -13.81 -13.99 29.27
C TRP A 288 -15.34 -14.10 29.41
N LEU A 289 -15.88 -15.28 29.72
CA LEU A 289 -17.32 -15.46 29.98
C LEU A 289 -17.81 -14.59 31.15
N ARG A 290 -17.03 -14.51 32.24
CA ARG A 290 -17.34 -13.67 33.41
C ARG A 290 -17.28 -12.18 33.08
N ARG A 291 -16.29 -11.73 32.28
CA ARG A 291 -16.17 -10.34 31.80
C ARG A 291 -17.36 -9.98 30.91
N SER A 292 -17.69 -10.83 29.96
CA SER A 292 -18.77 -10.62 28.99
C SER A 292 -20.17 -10.71 29.62
N GLY A 293 -20.34 -11.54 30.64
CA GLY A 293 -21.60 -11.66 31.39
C GLY A 293 -21.94 -10.42 32.24
N LYS A 294 -20.94 -9.70 32.77
CA LYS A 294 -21.16 -8.47 33.53
C LYS A 294 -21.62 -7.30 32.66
N GLN A 295 -21.30 -7.31 31.37
CA GLN A 295 -21.61 -6.21 30.46
C GLN A 295 -23.08 -6.19 30.01
N LYS A 296 -23.83 -7.29 30.22
CA LYS A 296 -25.28 -7.36 29.95
C LYS A 296 -26.18 -6.86 31.09
N GLN A 297 -25.63 -6.51 32.25
CA GLN A 297 -26.42 -6.07 33.42
C GLN A 297 -26.35 -4.56 33.71
N GLN A 298 -25.71 -3.75 32.86
CA GLN A 298 -25.63 -2.29 33.06
C GLN A 298 -26.46 -1.45 32.08
N ASP A 299 -27.18 -2.08 31.15
CA ASP A 299 -28.16 -1.40 30.30
C ASP A 299 -29.58 -1.82 30.70
N ASN A 300 -30.03 -1.36 31.86
CA ASN A 300 -31.46 -1.24 32.20
C ASN A 300 -31.68 -0.15 33.25
#